data_AF-A0A8S0Q2F2-F1
#
_entry.id   AF-A0A8S0Q2F2-F1
#
_cell.length_a   1.000
_cell.length_b   1.000
_cell.length_c   1.000
_cell.angle_alpha   90.00
_cell.angle_beta   90.00
_cell.angle_gamma   90.00
#
_symmetry.space_group_name_H-M   'P 1'
#
loop_
_entity.id
_entity.type
_entity.pdbx_description
1 polymer ?
#
loop_
_entity_poly.entity_id
_entity_poly.type
_entity_poly.pdbx_seq_one_letter_code
_entity_poly.pdbx_strand_id
1 'polypeptide(L)'
;MASPFCATSCYPVAPSSLSCLLPLLSSHSRSQMQLNHPFGLSSRLKWTSEARKPRSHRVFCLRDTKAAVVTGKSWEKLILGSDVPVLVEFYASWCGPCGMVHRVIDEIATEYSGRLKCFVLDADNDLKVAENYDVKAVPVVLLFKNGEKCDSVIGTMPKEFYVAAIERVLAS
;
A
#
# COMPACT_ATOMS: atom_id res chain seq x y z
N MET A 1 -10.58 40.78 34.93
CA MET A 1 -11.64 41.25 34.01
C MET A 1 -11.51 40.39 32.75
N ALA A 2 -12.04 39.16 32.79
CA ALA A 2 -13.37 38.78 32.30
C ALA A 2 -13.46 38.83 30.75
N SER A 3 -13.22 37.67 30.14
CA SER A 3 -13.95 36.96 29.06
C SER A 3 -15.26 37.61 28.54
N PRO A 4 -15.80 37.28 27.33
CA PRO A 4 -15.90 35.89 26.86
C PRO A 4 -15.99 35.55 25.34
N PHE A 5 -15.67 34.28 25.07
CA PHE A 5 -16.34 33.26 24.21
C PHE A 5 -17.31 33.71 23.10
N CYS A 6 -17.21 33.07 21.92
CA CYS A 6 -17.99 31.86 21.55
C CYS A 6 -18.21 31.76 20.03
N ALA A 7 -17.95 30.60 19.42
CA ALA A 7 -18.84 29.97 18.43
C ALA A 7 -18.29 28.61 18.01
N THR A 8 -18.68 27.58 18.76
CA THR A 8 -18.54 26.16 18.39
C THR A 8 -19.62 25.83 17.36
N SER A 9 -19.22 25.35 16.18
CA SER A 9 -20.14 24.88 15.13
C SER A 9 -20.71 23.51 15.51
N CYS A 10 -21.94 23.51 16.00
CA CYS A 10 -22.75 22.32 16.24
C CYS A 10 -23.29 21.77 14.91
N TYR A 11 -22.90 20.55 14.53
CA TYR A 11 -23.58 19.77 13.49
C TYR A 11 -24.86 19.14 14.07
N PRO A 12 -26.03 19.29 13.44
CA PRO A 12 -27.24 18.64 13.90
C PRO A 12 -27.29 17.16 13.50
N VAL A 13 -27.47 16.32 14.51
CA VAL A 13 -27.89 14.92 14.43
C VAL A 13 -29.36 14.83 14.03
N ALA A 14 -29.68 14.01 13.02
CA ALA A 14 -31.06 13.73 12.60
C ALA A 14 -31.61 12.48 13.32
N PRO A 15 -32.88 12.48 13.76
CA PRO A 15 -33.46 11.37 14.51
C PRO A 15 -34.15 10.33 13.62
N SER A 16 -34.26 9.16 14.22
CA SER A 16 -34.83 7.90 13.77
C SER A 16 -36.37 7.81 13.84
N SER A 17 -36.88 6.91 13.00
CA SER A 17 -38.17 6.19 13.05
C SER A 17 -39.42 6.90 12.49
N LEU A 18 -40.06 6.26 11.51
CA LEU A 18 -41.42 5.71 11.66
C LEU A 18 -41.83 4.88 10.43
N SER A 19 -42.09 3.62 10.73
CA SER A 19 -43.02 2.64 10.14
C SER A 19 -43.95 3.12 9.01
N CYS A 20 -44.01 2.34 7.92
CA CYS A 20 -45.19 2.28 7.06
C CYS A 20 -45.42 0.86 6.54
N LEU A 21 -46.69 0.49 6.53
CA LEU A 21 -47.26 -0.84 6.57
C LEU A 21 -47.31 -1.52 5.19
N LEU A 22 -47.22 -2.85 5.21
CA LEU A 22 -47.60 -3.78 4.15
C LEU A 22 -49.09 -3.67 3.79
N PRO A 23 -49.45 -4.05 2.56
CA PRO A 23 -50.61 -4.90 2.37
C PRO A 23 -50.30 -6.18 1.57
N LEU A 24 -50.94 -7.26 2.03
CA LEU A 24 -51.04 -8.60 1.45
C LEU A 24 -52.16 -8.70 0.39
N LEU A 25 -52.13 -9.83 -0.35
CA LEU A 25 -53.15 -10.43 -1.22
C LEU A 25 -53.19 -9.91 -2.68
N SER A 26 -53.34 -10.73 -3.73
CA SER A 26 -53.61 -12.17 -3.86
C SER A 26 -53.45 -12.63 -5.32
N SER A 27 -53.03 -13.89 -5.48
CA SER A 27 -53.49 -14.91 -6.45
C SER A 27 -53.65 -14.59 -7.95
N HIS A 28 -52.85 -15.26 -8.79
CA HIS A 28 -53.19 -15.88 -10.09
C HIS A 28 -52.06 -16.88 -10.41
N SER A 29 -52.18 -18.19 -10.18
CA SER A 29 -52.93 -19.24 -10.90
C SER A 29 -52.49 -19.47 -12.35
N ARG A 30 -51.95 -20.69 -12.55
CA ARG A 30 -51.80 -21.47 -13.79
C ARG A 30 -50.76 -20.99 -14.81
N SER A 31 -49.70 -21.78 -14.97
CA SER A 31 -49.74 -22.82 -16.00
C SER A 31 -48.66 -23.86 -15.77
N GLN A 32 -49.08 -25.12 -15.67
CA GLN A 32 -48.21 -26.29 -15.78
C GLN A 32 -47.65 -26.34 -17.21
N MET A 33 -46.37 -26.64 -17.33
CA MET A 33 -45.87 -27.43 -18.45
C MET A 33 -45.00 -28.54 -17.88
N GLN A 34 -45.60 -29.72 -17.77
CA GLN A 34 -44.88 -30.98 -17.70
C GLN A 34 -44.21 -31.21 -19.05
N LEU A 35 -42.92 -31.48 -19.05
CA LEU A 35 -42.33 -32.34 -20.06
C LEU A 35 -41.45 -33.37 -19.34
N ASN A 36 -42.04 -34.55 -19.16
CA ASN A 36 -41.30 -35.79 -19.05
C ASN A 36 -40.38 -35.90 -20.27
N HIS A 37 -39.17 -36.44 -20.12
CA HIS A 37 -38.54 -37.39 -21.06
C HIS A 37 -37.16 -37.84 -20.53
N PRO A 38 -36.65 -38.99 -20.99
CA PRO A 38 -36.34 -40.10 -20.11
C PRO A 38 -34.85 -40.25 -19.82
N PHE A 39 -34.57 -40.98 -18.74
CA PHE A 39 -33.33 -41.72 -18.56
C PHE A 39 -32.95 -42.44 -19.86
N GLY A 40 -31.81 -42.08 -20.42
CA GLY A 40 -31.34 -42.60 -21.69
C GLY A 40 -29.84 -42.38 -21.85
N LEU A 41 -29.09 -43.33 -21.31
CA LEU A 41 -27.89 -43.93 -21.90
C LEU A 41 -26.80 -43.00 -22.43
N SER A 42 -25.71 -42.94 -21.65
CA SER A 42 -24.37 -43.31 -22.09
C SER A 42 -24.06 -43.03 -23.57
N SER A 43 -23.54 -41.84 -23.84
CA SER A 43 -22.52 -41.68 -24.86
C SER A 43 -21.30 -41.07 -24.20
N ARG A 44 -20.39 -41.96 -23.79
CA ARG A 44 -18.99 -41.69 -23.45
C ARG A 44 -18.39 -40.85 -24.58
N LEU A 45 -18.50 -39.53 -24.47
CA LEU A 45 -17.82 -38.61 -25.36
C LEU A 45 -16.34 -38.76 -25.04
N LYS A 46 -15.68 -39.42 -25.99
CA LYS A 46 -14.24 -39.60 -26.07
C LYS A 46 -13.62 -38.22 -25.92
N TRP A 47 -13.04 -38.00 -24.75
CA TRP A 47 -12.05 -36.97 -24.51
C TRP A 47 -10.88 -37.26 -25.46
N THR A 48 -10.94 -36.72 -26.67
CA THR A 48 -9.79 -36.68 -27.56
C THR A 48 -8.81 -35.71 -26.94
N SER A 49 -7.68 -36.25 -26.52
CA SER A 49 -6.51 -35.56 -25.97
C SER A 49 -5.91 -34.63 -27.02
N GLU A 50 -6.56 -33.50 -27.28
CA GLU A 50 -5.99 -32.42 -28.07
C GLU A 50 -5.45 -31.36 -27.09
N ALA A 51 -4.18 -31.05 -27.28
CA ALA A 51 -3.30 -30.38 -26.34
C ALA A 51 -3.86 -29.07 -25.74
N ARG A 52 -3.92 -29.01 -24.41
CA ARG A 52 -3.61 -27.76 -23.71
C ARG A 52 -2.34 -27.96 -22.92
N LYS A 53 -1.22 -27.53 -23.49
CA LYS A 53 0.02 -27.32 -22.73
C LYS A 53 -0.35 -26.54 -21.47
N PRO A 54 0.03 -26.99 -20.26
CA PRO A 54 -0.14 -26.15 -19.09
C PRO A 54 0.72 -24.92 -19.32
N ARG A 55 0.10 -23.76 -19.53
CA ARG A 55 0.85 -22.51 -19.47
C ARG A 55 1.29 -22.38 -18.03
N SER A 56 2.55 -22.71 -17.79
CA SER A 56 3.26 -22.38 -16.56
C SER A 56 3.42 -20.86 -16.51
N HIS A 57 2.32 -20.14 -16.28
CA HIS A 57 2.39 -18.81 -15.70
C HIS A 57 2.66 -19.02 -14.21
N ARG A 58 3.90 -19.40 -13.88
CA ARG A 58 4.45 -19.05 -12.58
C ARG A 58 4.58 -17.53 -12.59
N VAL A 59 3.53 -16.82 -12.19
CA VAL A 59 3.68 -15.46 -11.66
C VAL A 59 4.31 -15.63 -10.29
N PHE A 60 5.59 -15.97 -10.28
CA PHE A 60 6.39 -15.97 -9.07
C PHE A 60 6.93 -14.55 -8.94
N CYS A 61 6.13 -13.67 -8.36
CA CYS A 61 6.57 -12.34 -7.93
C CYS A 61 7.55 -12.47 -6.76
N LEU A 62 8.66 -13.20 -6.93
CA LEU A 62 9.86 -12.93 -6.12
C LEU A 62 10.34 -11.57 -6.59
N ARG A 63 9.92 -10.54 -5.86
CA ARG A 63 10.41 -9.19 -6.08
C ARG A 63 11.81 -9.16 -5.46
N ASP A 64 12.84 -9.05 -6.29
CA ASP A 64 14.20 -8.80 -5.81
C ASP A 64 14.22 -7.41 -5.16
N THR A 65 14.31 -7.36 -3.83
CA THR A 65 14.42 -6.11 -3.10
C THR A 65 15.77 -5.47 -3.40
N LYS A 66 15.77 -4.24 -3.91
CA LYS A 66 16.99 -3.48 -4.25
C LYS A 66 17.40 -2.53 -3.14
N ALA A 67 16.43 -1.95 -2.42
CA ALA A 67 16.74 -1.19 -1.22
C ALA A 67 17.18 -2.12 -0.10
N ALA A 68 18.32 -1.82 0.53
CA ALA A 68 18.87 -2.66 1.59
C ALA A 68 18.20 -2.35 2.93
N VAL A 69 18.01 -3.37 3.77
CA VAL A 69 17.50 -3.15 5.13
C VAL A 69 18.60 -2.53 5.99
N VAL A 70 18.27 -1.48 6.73
CA VAL A 70 19.15 -0.84 7.71
C VAL A 70 18.56 -0.98 9.12
N THR A 71 19.43 -1.08 10.11
CA THR A 71 19.07 -1.08 11.54
C THR A 71 19.70 0.10 12.25
N GLY A 72 19.23 0.41 13.45
CA GLY A 72 19.78 1.49 14.28
C GLY A 72 21.28 1.35 14.57
N LYS A 73 21.80 0.13 14.65
CA LYS A 73 23.24 -0.14 14.83
C LYS A 73 24.10 0.32 13.65
N SER A 74 23.53 0.25 12.45
CA SER A 74 24.21 0.61 11.20
C SER A 74 23.89 2.03 10.73
N TRP A 75 22.97 2.73 11.41
CA TRP A 75 22.44 4.04 11.02
C TRP A 75 23.52 5.08 10.80
N GLU A 76 24.38 5.29 11.82
CA GLU A 76 25.47 6.27 11.78
C GLU A 76 26.36 6.06 10.56
N LYS A 77 26.78 4.81 10.32
CA LYS A 77 27.72 4.48 9.26
C LYS A 77 27.10 4.54 7.87
N LEU A 78 25.90 3.99 7.69
CA LEU A 78 25.30 3.82 6.36
C LEU A 78 24.51 5.03 5.90
N ILE A 79 23.92 5.79 6.83
CA ILE A 79 23.06 6.93 6.52
C ILE A 79 23.83 8.23 6.75
N LEU A 80 24.36 8.44 7.96
CA LEU A 80 24.96 9.73 8.32
C LEU A 80 26.37 9.91 7.75
N GLY A 81 27.15 8.83 7.71
CA GLY A 81 28.49 8.78 7.13
C GLY A 81 28.54 8.45 5.64
N SER A 82 27.44 8.56 4.89
CA SER A 82 27.45 8.26 3.45
C SER A 82 27.98 9.43 2.62
N ASP A 83 28.93 9.13 1.73
CA ASP A 83 29.51 10.09 0.77
C ASP A 83 28.52 10.51 -0.34
N VAL A 84 27.48 9.71 -0.55
CA VAL A 84 26.40 9.99 -1.51
C VAL A 84 25.09 10.21 -0.78
N PRO A 85 24.14 10.97 -1.35
CA PRO A 85 22.82 11.13 -0.77
C PRO A 85 22.12 9.78 -0.52
N VAL A 86 21.28 9.76 0.50
CA VAL A 86 20.63 8.55 0.99
C VAL A 86 19.13 8.75 1.12
N LEU A 87 18.36 7.81 0.59
CA LEU A 87 16.91 7.73 0.71
C LEU A 87 16.56 6.61 1.69
N VAL A 88 15.78 6.90 2.73
CA VAL A 88 15.39 5.91 3.74
C VAL A 88 13.88 5.85 3.86
N GLU A 89 13.30 4.69 3.58
CA GLU A 89 11.89 4.41 3.85
C GLU A 89 11.70 3.81 5.25
N PHE A 90 10.86 4.45 6.04
CA PHE A 90 10.36 3.95 7.31
C PHE A 90 9.04 3.23 7.06
N TYR A 91 9.00 1.94 7.41
CA TYR A 91 7.84 1.08 7.25
C TYR A 91 7.53 0.31 8.54
N ALA A 92 6.45 -0.47 8.52
CA ALA A 92 6.17 -1.47 9.54
C ALA A 92 5.54 -2.72 8.89
N SER A 93 5.69 -3.88 9.51
CA SER A 93 5.19 -5.16 8.97
C SER A 93 3.66 -5.22 8.81
N TRP A 94 2.92 -4.47 9.63
CA TRP A 94 1.46 -4.36 9.58
C TRP A 94 0.96 -3.28 8.61
N CYS A 95 1.87 -2.50 8.00
CA CYS A 95 1.52 -1.41 7.10
C CYS A 95 1.27 -1.92 5.67
N GLY A 96 0.00 -2.18 5.34
CA GLY A 96 -0.40 -2.57 3.98
C GLY A 96 0.07 -1.60 2.88
N PRO A 97 -0.13 -0.27 3.00
CA PRO A 97 0.30 0.70 1.99
C PRO A 97 1.82 0.79 1.77
N CYS A 98 2.63 0.41 2.76
CA CYS A 98 4.10 0.43 2.65
C CYS A 98 4.58 -0.52 1.53
N GLY A 99 3.85 -1.61 1.28
CA GLY A 99 4.15 -2.53 0.18
C GLY A 99 4.03 -1.91 -1.23
N MET A 100 3.42 -0.73 -1.39
CA MET A 100 3.47 0.05 -2.64
C MET A 100 4.69 0.96 -2.67
N VAL A 101 5.07 1.56 -1.54
CA VAL A 101 6.22 2.46 -1.44
C VAL A 101 7.51 1.68 -1.67
N HIS A 102 7.68 0.48 -1.07
CA HIS A 102 8.82 -0.42 -1.35
C HIS A 102 9.04 -0.63 -2.85
N ARG A 103 7.96 -0.75 -3.63
CA ARG A 103 8.03 -0.99 -5.09
C ARG A 103 8.63 0.20 -5.82
N VAL A 104 8.19 1.39 -5.45
CA VAL A 104 8.67 2.66 -6.00
C VAL A 104 10.12 2.89 -5.59
N ILE A 105 10.47 2.61 -4.33
CA ILE A 105 11.83 2.76 -3.81
C ILE A 105 12.80 1.79 -4.48
N ASP A 106 12.40 0.53 -4.73
CA ASP A 106 13.23 -0.44 -5.48
C ASP A 106 13.50 0.02 -6.92
N GLU A 107 12.51 0.60 -7.59
CA GLU A 107 12.66 1.16 -8.93
C GLU A 107 13.62 2.35 -8.92
N ILE A 108 13.47 3.28 -7.97
CA ILE A 108 14.37 4.42 -7.77
C ILE A 108 15.79 3.95 -7.46
N ALA A 109 15.95 2.94 -6.60
CA ALA A 109 17.25 2.37 -6.26
C ALA A 109 18.00 1.83 -7.49
N THR A 110 17.24 1.33 -8.47
CA THR A 110 17.78 0.86 -9.75
C THR A 110 18.17 2.04 -10.65
N GLU A 111 17.29 3.02 -10.82
CA GLU A 111 17.50 4.16 -11.71
C GLU A 111 18.61 5.11 -11.23
N TYR A 112 18.75 5.27 -9.92
CA TYR A 112 19.72 6.18 -9.30
C TYR A 112 20.96 5.47 -8.76
N SER A 113 21.20 4.22 -9.20
CA SER A 113 22.36 3.44 -8.77
C SER A 113 23.66 4.22 -8.96
N GLY A 114 24.48 4.28 -7.91
CA GLY A 114 25.75 5.03 -7.88
C GLY A 114 25.62 6.52 -7.57
N ARG A 115 24.44 7.13 -7.72
CA ARG A 115 24.16 8.54 -7.37
C ARG A 115 23.42 8.68 -6.04
N LEU A 116 22.63 7.68 -5.67
CA LEU A 116 21.79 7.63 -4.48
C LEU A 116 21.87 6.22 -3.88
N LYS A 117 21.91 6.12 -2.55
CA LYS A 117 21.68 4.84 -1.85
C LYS A 117 20.27 4.80 -1.29
N CYS A 118 19.59 3.68 -1.41
CA CYS A 118 18.25 3.49 -0.88
C CYS A 118 18.26 2.41 0.22
N PHE A 119 17.61 2.71 1.34
CA PHE A 119 17.44 1.79 2.45
C PHE A 119 16.00 1.74 2.93
N VAL A 120 15.66 0.66 3.61
CA VAL A 120 14.40 0.52 4.35
C VAL A 120 14.70 0.25 5.82
N LEU A 121 13.92 0.85 6.71
CA LEU A 121 14.02 0.68 8.16
C LEU A 121 12.63 0.37 8.73
N ASP A 122 12.57 -0.66 9.57
CA ASP A 122 11.34 -1.00 10.30
C ASP A 122 11.25 -0.10 11.55
N ALA A 123 10.25 0.79 11.55
CA ALA A 123 10.07 1.78 12.60
C ALA A 123 9.73 1.15 13.97
N ASP A 124 9.11 -0.03 13.98
CA ASP A 124 8.75 -0.72 15.23
C ASP A 124 9.98 -1.39 15.87
N ASN A 125 10.94 -1.84 15.06
CA ASN A 125 12.17 -2.46 15.56
C ASN A 125 13.19 -1.41 16.02
N ASP A 126 13.23 -0.25 15.36
CA ASP A 126 14.20 0.82 15.59
C ASP A 126 13.51 2.12 16.07
N LEU A 127 12.64 2.00 17.09
CA LEU A 127 11.81 3.09 17.64
C LEU A 127 12.61 4.37 17.94
N LYS A 128 13.79 4.24 18.55
CA LYS A 128 14.64 5.40 18.89
C LYS A 128 15.06 6.20 17.64
N VAL A 129 15.32 5.52 16.52
CA VAL A 129 15.65 6.19 15.26
C VAL A 129 14.40 6.89 14.71
N ALA A 130 13.26 6.20 14.70
CA ALA A 130 11.99 6.77 14.25
C ALA A 130 11.62 8.04 15.06
N GLU A 131 11.71 7.99 16.39
CA GLU A 131 11.45 9.12 17.29
C GLU A 131 12.38 10.31 17.03
N ASN A 132 13.68 10.08 16.83
CA ASN A 132 14.65 11.14 16.55
C ASN A 132 14.32 11.94 15.28
N TYR A 133 13.62 11.34 14.32
CA TYR A 133 13.22 11.99 13.07
C TYR A 133 11.72 12.32 13.00
N ASP A 134 11.02 12.27 14.13
CA ASP A 134 9.59 12.53 14.27
C ASP A 134 8.69 11.63 13.40
N VAL A 135 9.11 10.38 13.17
CA VAL A 135 8.33 9.40 12.41
C VAL A 135 7.27 8.77 13.33
N LYS A 136 6.09 9.39 13.36
CA LYS A 136 4.93 8.97 14.19
C LYS A 136 3.96 8.03 13.48
N ALA A 137 4.04 7.97 12.15
CA ALA A 137 3.20 7.12 11.31
C ALA A 137 4.00 6.70 10.08
N VAL A 138 3.67 5.54 9.52
CA VAL A 138 4.30 4.98 8.31
C VAL A 138 3.26 4.86 7.19
N PRO A 139 3.67 4.90 5.90
CA PRO A 139 5.04 5.05 5.40
C PRO A 139 5.53 6.51 5.45
N VAL A 140 6.82 6.67 5.71
CA VAL A 140 7.54 7.96 5.61
C VAL A 140 8.87 7.71 4.93
N VAL A 141 9.24 8.56 3.98
CA VAL A 141 10.53 8.48 3.30
C VAL A 141 11.33 9.74 3.59
N LEU A 142 12.54 9.59 4.10
CA LEU A 142 13.44 10.69 4.45
C LEU A 142 14.64 10.71 3.49
N LEU A 143 15.09 11.91 3.12
CA LEU A 143 16.29 12.12 2.32
C LEU A 143 17.39 12.73 3.17
N PHE A 144 18.58 12.17 3.05
CA PHE A 144 19.79 12.60 3.73
C PHE A 144 20.88 12.97 2.74
N LYS A 145 21.65 14.01 3.07
CA LYS A 145 22.88 14.40 2.35
C LYS A 145 23.85 14.99 3.37
N ASN A 146 25.11 14.59 3.30
CA ASN A 146 26.16 15.03 4.22
C ASN A 146 25.80 14.83 5.72
N GLY A 147 25.09 13.75 6.03
CA GLY A 147 24.65 13.45 7.40
C GLY A 147 23.45 14.23 7.90
N GLU A 148 22.87 15.12 7.11
CA GLU A 148 21.71 15.93 7.49
C GLU A 148 20.44 15.50 6.76
N LYS A 149 19.28 15.59 7.43
CA LYS A 149 17.97 15.37 6.80
C LYS A 149 17.61 16.59 5.96
N CYS A 150 17.51 16.44 4.65
CA CYS A 150 17.27 17.54 3.72
C CYS A 150 15.82 17.63 3.23
N ASP A 151 15.12 16.50 3.09
CA ASP A 151 13.75 16.46 2.57
C ASP A 151 12.98 15.25 3.12
N SER A 152 11.66 15.23 2.95
CA SER A 152 10.79 14.14 3.38
C SER A 152 9.53 14.02 2.54
N VAL A 153 9.10 12.79 2.28
CA VAL A 153 7.82 12.47 1.64
C VAL A 153 6.99 11.63 2.62
N ILE A 154 5.82 12.14 2.99
CA ILE A 154 4.94 11.51 3.98
C ILE A 154 3.80 10.78 3.29
N GLY A 155 3.55 9.53 3.68
CA GLY A 155 2.49 8.70 3.14
C GLY A 155 2.85 8.02 1.82
N THR A 156 1.83 7.39 1.23
CA THR A 156 1.96 6.69 -0.06
C THR A 156 1.73 7.68 -1.20
N MET A 157 2.81 8.05 -1.89
CA MET A 157 2.77 9.01 -2.99
C MET A 157 3.12 8.35 -4.33
N PRO A 158 2.74 8.95 -5.48
CA PRO A 158 3.27 8.58 -6.78
C PRO A 158 4.80 8.77 -6.87
N LYS A 159 5.45 8.03 -7.79
CA LYS A 159 6.90 8.01 -7.97
C LYS A 159 7.50 9.40 -8.19
N GLU A 160 6.76 10.25 -8.89
CA GLU A 160 7.17 11.61 -9.27
C GLU A 160 7.46 12.48 -8.06
N PHE A 161 6.78 12.27 -6.93
CA PHE A 161 7.02 13.03 -5.70
C PHE A 161 8.39 12.69 -5.08
N TYR A 162 8.76 11.42 -5.06
CA TYR A 162 10.07 10.98 -4.58
C TYR A 162 11.18 11.47 -5.53
N VAL A 163 10.98 11.33 -6.85
CA VAL A 163 11.92 11.83 -7.85
C VAL A 163 12.13 13.34 -7.70
N ALA A 164 11.06 14.12 -7.56
CA ALA A 164 11.17 15.56 -7.36
C ALA A 164 11.94 15.92 -6.08
N ALA A 165 11.75 15.19 -4.98
CA ALA A 165 12.52 15.39 -3.75
C ALA A 165 14.01 15.03 -3.93
N ILE A 166 14.29 13.92 -4.61
CA ILE A 166 15.65 13.48 -4.92
C ILE A 166 16.38 14.52 -5.76
N GLU A 167 15.76 15.02 -6.83
CA GLU A 167 16.38 16.01 -7.71
C GLU A 167 16.64 17.34 -6.99
N ARG A 168 15.76 17.78 -6.07
CA ARG A 168 16.03 18.96 -5.22
C ARG A 168 17.29 18.77 -4.36
N VAL A 169 17.49 17.58 -3.81
CA VAL A 169 18.66 17.26 -2.97
C VAL A 169 19.92 17.04 -3.82
N LEU A 170 19.80 16.54 -5.04
CA LEU A 170 20.93 16.37 -5.95
C LEU A 170 21.41 17.68 -6.57
N ALA A 171 20.52 18.67 -6.71
CA ALA A 171 20.85 19.98 -7.26
C ALA A 171 21.43 20.97 -6.24
N SER A 172 21.34 20.68 -4.93
CA SER A 172 21.89 21.52 -3.85
C SER A 172 23.40 21.35 -3.66
#